data_AF-A0A2A4PCN4-F1
#
_entry.id   AF-A0A2A4PCN4-F1
#
_cell.length_a   1.000
_cell.length_b   1.000
_cell.length_c   1.000
_cell.angle_alpha   90.00
_cell.angle_beta   90.00
_cell.angle_gamma   90.00
#
_symmetry.space_group_name_H-M   'P 1'
#
loop_
_entity.id
_entity.type
_entity.pdbx_description
1 polymer ?
#
loop_
_entity_poly.entity_id
_entity_poly.type
_entity_poly.pdbx_seq_one_letter_code
_entity_poly.pdbx_strand_id
1 'polypeptide(L)' 'MRMRTRKLIGTILLLILVLVYGLFAMAIGAIYVNQLHGIIQFVYYVIAGLLWIFPAGLIIRWMSRPDKQE' A
#
# COMPACT_ATOMS: atom_id res chain seq x y z
N MET A 1 -9.18 -22.12 -8.40
CA MET A 1 -7.91 -21.81 -9.12
C MET A 1 -6.74 -22.28 -8.27
N ARG A 2 -5.68 -22.84 -8.87
CA ARG A 2 -4.55 -23.42 -8.12
C ARG A 2 -3.91 -22.35 -7.23
N MET A 3 -3.78 -22.63 -5.92
CA MET A 3 -3.25 -21.75 -4.86
C MET A 3 -1.99 -20.93 -5.26
N ARG A 4 -1.14 -21.47 -6.15
CA ARG A 4 0.08 -20.83 -6.65
C ARG A 4 -0.19 -19.57 -7.49
N THR A 5 -1.25 -19.55 -8.29
CA THR A 5 -1.58 -18.40 -9.16
C THR A 5 -2.11 -17.22 -8.36
N ARG A 6 -2.90 -17.48 -7.30
CA ARG A 6 -3.39 -16.44 -6.37
C ARG A 6 -2.26 -15.75 -5.61
N LYS A 7 -1.22 -16.50 -5.23
CA LYS A 7 -0.01 -15.92 -4.61
C LYS A 7 0.77 -15.02 -5.58
N LEU A 8 1.00 -15.47 -6.82
CA LEU A 8 1.69 -14.67 -7.83
C LEU A 8 0.95 -13.36 -8.13
N ILE A 9 -0.36 -13.41 -8.33
CA ILE A 9 -1.19 -12.22 -8.57
C ILE A 9 -1.17 -11.30 -7.37
N GLY A 10 -1.30 -11.84 -6.14
CA GLY A 10 -1.22 -11.05 -4.91
C GLY A 10 0.10 -10.30 -4.75
N THR A 11 1.23 -10.95 -5.05
CA THR A 11 2.56 -10.32 -5.02
C THR A 11 2.68 -9.20 -6.06
N ILE A 12 2.22 -9.43 -7.29
CA ILE A 12 2.25 -8.39 -8.34
C ILE A 12 1.36 -7.22 -7.95
N LEU A 13 0.16 -7.48 -7.42
CA LEU A 13 -0.76 -6.43 -6.94
C LEU A 13 -0.12 -5.60 -5.83
N LEU A 14 0.57 -6.23 -4.87
CA LEU A 14 1.29 -5.54 -3.81
C LEU A 14 2.40 -4.65 -4.37
N LEU A 15 3.18 -5.15 -5.33
CA LEU A 15 4.25 -4.35 -5.97
C LEU A 15 3.69 -3.13 -6.69
N ILE A 16 2.65 -3.31 -7.50
CA ILE A 16 1.97 -2.21 -8.20
C ILE A 16 1.40 -1.22 -7.18
N LEU A 17 0.77 -1.72 -6.13
CA LEU A 17 0.20 -0.87 -5.09
C LEU A 17 1.27 -0.02 -4.41
N VAL A 18 2.39 -0.61 -4.02
CA VAL A 18 3.50 0.11 -3.38
C VAL A 18 4.08 1.16 -4.34
N LEU A 19 4.27 0.83 -5.62
CA LEU A 19 4.78 1.78 -6.61
C LEU A 19 3.83 2.96 -6.82
N VAL A 20 2.56 2.68 -7.11
CA VAL A 20 1.56 3.73 -7.35
C VAL A 20 1.36 4.57 -6.10
N TYR A 21 1.18 3.95 -4.95
CA TYR A 21 0.95 4.65 -3.69
C TYR A 21 2.16 5.49 -3.28
N GLY A 22 3.38 4.95 -3.37
CA GLY A 22 4.60 5.66 -3.03
C GLY A 22 4.81 6.89 -3.90
N LEU A 23 4.59 6.77 -5.21
CA LEU A 23 4.65 7.90 -6.14
C LEU A 23 3.58 8.96 -5.82
N PHE A 24 2.35 8.55 -5.54
CA PHE A 24 1.29 9.48 -5.13
C PHE A 24 1.61 10.18 -3.81
N ALA A 25 2.06 9.45 -2.79
CA ALA A 25 2.42 10.02 -1.49
C ALA A 25 3.58 11.00 -1.61
N MET A 26 4.59 10.69 -2.43
CA MET A 26 5.68 11.62 -2.73
C MET A 26 5.19 12.85 -3.51
N ALA A 27 4.36 12.68 -4.53
CA ALA A 27 3.84 13.79 -5.33
C ALA A 27 2.99 14.74 -4.46
N ILE A 28 2.10 14.21 -3.65
CA ILE A 28 1.27 15.01 -2.74
C ILE A 28 2.15 15.69 -1.68
N GLY A 29 3.12 14.99 -1.10
CA GLY A 29 4.08 15.58 -0.17
C GLY A 29 4.89 16.72 -0.79
N ALA A 30 5.38 16.53 -2.01
CA ALA A 30 6.18 17.54 -2.72
C ALA A 30 5.35 18.78 -3.12
N ILE A 31 4.10 18.59 -3.55
CA ILE A 31 3.26 19.69 -4.05
C ILE A 31 2.61 20.47 -2.90
N TYR A 32 2.01 19.77 -1.95
CA TYR A 32 1.18 20.39 -0.90
C TYR A 32 1.94 20.66 0.40
N VAL A 33 2.92 19.83 0.72
CA VAL A 33 3.49 19.79 2.07
C VAL A 33 4.86 20.46 2.15
N ASN A 34 5.58 20.54 1.03
CA ASN A 34 6.87 21.24 0.95
C ASN A 34 6.79 22.75 1.25
N GLN A 35 5.61 23.35 1.12
CA GLN A 35 5.36 24.77 1.41
C GLN A 35 4.87 25.02 2.86
N LEU A 36 4.66 23.95 3.65
CA LEU A 36 4.09 24.01 4.99
C LEU A 36 5.16 23.79 6.07
N HIS A 37 4.86 24.19 7.31
CA HIS A 37 5.73 24.00 8.48
C HIS A 37 6.19 22.53 8.62
N GLY A 38 7.47 22.33 8.99
CA GLY A 38 8.08 20.99 9.08
C GLY A 38 7.37 19.97 9.99
N ILE A 39 6.61 20.43 10.98
CA ILE A 39 5.75 19.54 11.81
C ILE A 39 4.61 18.92 10.99
N ILE A 40 3.97 19.71 10.12
CA ILE A 40 2.90 19.22 9.25
C ILE A 40 3.47 18.22 8.23
N GLN A 41 4.68 18.48 7.76
CA GLN A 41 5.41 17.56 6.90
C GLN A 41 5.68 16.21 7.57
N PHE A 42 6.15 16.23 8.81
CA PHE A 42 6.35 15.02 9.58
C PHE A 42 5.04 14.23 9.78
N VAL A 43 3.98 14.88 10.22
CA VAL A 43 2.68 14.24 10.45
C VAL A 43 2.11 13.66 9.16
N TYR A 44 2.20 14.38 8.04
CA TYR A 44 1.75 13.88 6.75
C TYR A 44 2.48 12.60 6.35
N TYR A 45 3.81 12.56 6.42
CA TYR A 45 4.58 11.37 6.06
C TYR A 45 4.31 10.18 7.00
N VAL A 46 4.08 10.43 8.29
CA VAL A 46 3.67 9.38 9.23
C VAL A 46 2.30 8.81 8.83
N ILE A 47 1.31 9.65 8.55
CA ILE A 47 -0.03 9.19 8.16
C ILE A 47 0.02 8.50 6.79
N ALA A 48 0.72 9.06 5.80
CA ALA A 48 0.91 8.44 4.50
C ALA A 48 1.62 7.08 4.61
N GLY A 49 2.61 6.97 5.50
CA GLY A 49 3.30 5.72 5.81
C GLY A 49 2.49 4.72 6.64
N LEU A 50 1.37 5.12 7.25
CA LEU A 50 0.46 4.19 7.95
C LEU A 50 -0.74 3.81 7.09
N LEU A 51 -1.21 4.73 6.24
CA LEU A 51 -2.40 4.56 5.42
C LEU A 51 -2.25 3.41 4.41
N TRP A 52 -1.04 3.14 3.90
CA TRP A 52 -0.79 2.01 2.99
C TRP A 52 -0.88 0.62 3.65
N ILE A 53 -0.83 0.54 4.99
CA ILE A 53 -0.97 -0.73 5.73
C ILE A 53 -2.36 -1.33 5.49
N PHE A 54 -3.38 -0.47 5.36
CA PHE A 54 -4.76 -0.90 5.15
C PHE A 54 -4.95 -1.65 3.82
N PRO A 55 -4.56 -1.09 2.65
CA PRO A 55 -4.64 -1.81 1.39
C PRO A 55 -3.68 -3.01 1.32
N ALA A 56 -2.46 -2.89 1.86
CA ALA A 56 -1.51 -4.01 1.90
C ALA A 56 -2.09 -5.19 2.70
N GLY A 57 -2.67 -4.92 3.87
CA GLY A 57 -3.34 -5.91 4.71
C GLY A 57 -4.54 -6.57 4.02
N LEU A 58 -5.32 -5.82 3.24
CA LEU A 58 -6.44 -6.36 2.46
C LEU A 58 -5.97 -7.37 1.41
N ILE A 59 -4.91 -7.03 0.66
CA ILE A 59 -4.34 -7.90 -0.38
C ILE A 59 -3.69 -9.14 0.25
N ILE A 60 -2.93 -8.96 1.34
CA ILE A 60 -2.30 -10.08 2.06
C ILE A 60 -3.37 -11.02 2.63
N ARG A 61 -4.42 -10.50 3.24
CA ARG A 61 -5.54 -11.30 3.75
C ARG A 61 -6.23 -12.08 2.65
N TRP A 62 -6.39 -11.47 1.46
CA TRP A 62 -6.94 -12.14 0.29
C TRP A 62 -6.00 -13.23 -0.26
N MET A 63 -4.69 -12.99 -0.28
CA MET A 63 -3.69 -13.96 -0.72
C MET A 63 -3.55 -15.14 0.25
N SER A 64 -3.55 -14.86 1.55
CA SER A 64 -3.37 -15.84 2.64
C SER A 64 -4.65 -16.60 2.99
N ARG A 65 -5.81 -16.22 2.43
CA ARG A 65 -7.07 -16.94 2.66
C ARG A 65 -6.90 -18.39 2.21
N PRO A 66 -6.99 -19.40 3.09
CA PRO A 66 -6.94 -20.79 2.65
C PRO A 66 -8.09 -21.02 1.65
N ASP A 67 -7.81 -21.68 0.53
CA ASP A 67 -8.88 -22.22 -0.31
C ASP A 67 -9.72 -23.11 0.62
N LYS A 68 -11.04 -22.87 0.69
CA LYS A 68 -11.95 -23.78 1.40
C LYS A 68 -11.75 -25.15 0.75
N GLN A 69 -11.02 -26.02 1.43
CA GLN A 69 -10.97 -27.43 1.09
C GLN A 69 -12.32 -27.98 1.55
N GLU A 70 -13.15 -28.32 0.57
CA GLU A 70 -14.18 -29.34 0.73
C GLU A 70 -13.51 -30.71 0.91
#